data_AF-A0A1X0R5P4-F1
#
_entry.id   AF-A0A1X0R5P4-F1
#
_cell.length_a   1.000
_cell.length_b   1.000
_cell.length_c   1.000
_cell.angle_alpha   90.00
_cell.angle_beta   90.00
_cell.angle_gamma   90.00
#
_symmetry.space_group_name_H-M   'P 1'
#
loop_
_entity.id
_entity.type
_entity.pdbx_description
1 polymer ?
#
loop_
_entity_poly.entity_id
_entity_poly.type
_entity_poly.pdbx_seq_one_letter_code
_entity_poly.pdbx_strand_id
1 'polypeptide(L)'
;MKFNPTPSVQDADIALSPAELEVLRRQYIKEGEYATIQTKFNYAWGLIRSTKPNHIELGIKLLTEIYTDAPERRRECLYFLAIGNYKISNYSEARRFNDQLLKLEPRNEQAASLKKLIDDKVSTGKQ
;
A
#
# COMPACT_ATOMS: atom_id res chain seq x y z
N MET A 1 12.33 20.14 -10.18
CA MET A 1 11.21 19.21 -9.88
C MET A 1 11.81 17.85 -9.57
N LYS A 2 11.73 17.38 -8.33
CA LYS A 2 12.10 15.99 -8.01
C LYS A 2 10.96 15.12 -8.50
N PHE A 3 11.18 14.36 -9.58
CA PHE A 3 10.32 13.25 -9.95
C PHE A 3 10.36 12.28 -8.77
N ASN A 4 9.30 12.25 -7.96
CA ASN A 4 9.06 11.14 -7.06
C ASN A 4 8.22 10.18 -7.89
N PRO A 5 8.80 9.15 -8.55
CA PRO A 5 7.96 8.10 -9.09
C PRO A 5 7.13 7.55 -7.94
N THR A 6 5.81 7.43 -8.14
CA THR A 6 4.96 6.69 -7.21
C THR A 6 5.66 5.35 -6.93
N PRO A 7 5.67 4.85 -5.70
CA PRO A 7 6.33 3.58 -5.40
C PRO A 7 5.76 2.48 -6.30
N SER A 8 6.61 1.58 -6.75
CA SER A 8 6.22 0.38 -7.48
C SER A 8 5.96 -0.78 -6.51
N VAL A 9 5.44 -1.89 -7.03
CA VAL A 9 5.34 -3.15 -6.27
C VAL A 9 6.72 -3.65 -5.80
N GLN A 10 7.79 -3.40 -6.55
CA GLN A 10 9.15 -3.80 -6.17
C GLN A 10 9.65 -3.02 -4.96
N ASP A 11 9.27 -1.76 -4.82
CA ASP A 11 9.59 -0.94 -3.63
C ASP A 11 8.94 -1.50 -2.36
N ALA A 12 7.84 -2.26 -2.51
CA ALA A 12 7.18 -2.95 -1.41
C ALA A 12 8.03 -4.09 -0.82
N ASP A 13 8.97 -4.64 -1.60
CA ASP A 13 9.87 -5.73 -1.18
C ASP A 13 11.17 -5.20 -0.55
N ILE A 14 11.47 -3.92 -0.74
CA ILE A 14 12.64 -3.27 -0.12
C ILE A 14 12.23 -2.79 1.27
N ALA A 15 12.56 -3.54 2.31
CA ALA A 15 12.24 -3.15 3.69
C ALA A 15 13.01 -1.89 4.13
N LEU A 16 12.34 -1.02 4.92
CA LEU A 16 13.03 0.02 5.67
C LEU A 16 13.91 -0.59 6.76
N SER A 17 15.00 0.09 7.10
CA SER A 17 15.75 -0.27 8.30
C SER A 17 14.87 -0.09 9.55
N PRO A 18 15.15 -0.84 10.66
CA PRO A 18 14.41 -0.68 11.91
C PRO A 18 14.41 0.77 12.43
N ALA A 19 15.52 1.50 12.23
CA ALA A 19 15.64 2.90 12.63
C ALA A 19 14.72 3.82 11.82
N GLU A 20 14.65 3.65 10.50
CA GLU A 20 13.76 4.44 9.64
C GLU A 20 12.29 4.19 9.97
N LEU A 21 11.91 2.93 10.17
CA LEU A 21 10.54 2.59 10.55
C LEU A 21 10.17 3.16 11.93
N GLU A 22 11.12 3.17 12.87
CA GLU A 22 10.92 3.76 14.21
C GLU A 22 10.74 5.28 14.15
N VAL A 23 11.45 5.99 13.25
CA VAL A 23 11.22 7.43 13.03
C VAL A 23 9.79 7.70 12.59
N LEU A 24 9.27 6.93 11.63
CA LEU A 24 7.88 7.05 11.16
C LEU A 24 6.88 6.75 12.29
N ARG A 25 7.13 5.69 13.06
CA ARG A 25 6.28 5.31 14.19
C ARG A 25 6.25 6.40 15.26
N ARG A 26 7.41 6.96 15.62
CA ARG A 26 7.51 8.04 16.62
C ARG A 26 6.73 9.27 16.18
N GLN A 27 6.82 9.64 14.90
CA GLN A 27 6.06 10.77 14.37
C GLN A 27 4.56 10.51 14.44
N TYR A 28 4.11 9.32 14.03
CA TYR A 28 2.70 8.94 14.13
C TYR A 28 2.18 8.97 15.57
N ILE A 29 2.92 8.41 16.52
CA ILE A 29 2.54 8.40 17.94
C ILE A 29 2.54 9.81 18.53
N LYS A 30 3.51 10.65 18.17
CA LYS A 30 3.62 12.02 18.66
C LYS A 30 2.41 12.87 18.25
N GLU A 31 1.88 12.67 17.05
CA GLU A 31 0.68 13.39 16.59
C GLU A 31 -0.62 12.81 17.16
N GLY A 32 -0.61 11.53 17.55
CA GLY A 32 -1.70 10.89 18.29
C GLY A 32 -3.00 10.81 17.48
N GLU A 33 -4.13 11.14 18.12
CA GLU A 33 -5.46 11.12 17.51
C GLU A 33 -5.58 12.05 16.29
N TYR A 34 -4.81 13.15 16.28
CA TYR A 34 -4.83 14.16 15.22
C TYR A 34 -3.70 13.98 14.20
N ALA A 35 -3.16 12.76 14.08
CA ALA A 35 -2.15 12.46 13.08
C ALA A 35 -2.61 12.87 11.68
N THR A 36 -1.77 13.66 11.02
CA THR A 36 -2.07 14.14 9.66
C THR A 36 -2.19 12.95 8.71
N ILE A 37 -2.99 13.12 7.66
CA ILE A 37 -3.15 12.09 6.62
C ILE A 37 -1.78 11.68 6.06
N GLN A 38 -0.88 12.64 5.84
CA GLN A 38 0.46 12.36 5.32
C GLN A 38 1.31 11.54 6.30
N THR A 39 1.29 11.87 7.60
CA THR A 39 2.02 11.11 8.63
C THR A 39 1.50 9.68 8.73
N LYS A 40 0.18 9.50 8.80
CA LYS A 40 -0.46 8.18 8.83
C LYS A 40 -0.11 7.37 7.58
N PHE A 41 -0.16 7.99 6.40
CA PHE A 41 0.19 7.37 5.12
C PHE A 41 1.66 6.91 5.07
N ASN A 42 2.60 7.79 5.46
CA ASN A 42 4.02 7.47 5.46
C ASN A 42 4.34 6.29 6.37
N TYR A 43 3.75 6.27 7.57
CA TYR A 43 3.91 5.16 8.50
C TYR A 43 3.30 3.86 7.95
N ALA A 44 2.08 3.93 7.41
CA ALA A 44 1.41 2.79 6.80
C ALA A 44 2.23 2.19 5.63
N TRP A 45 2.82 3.04 4.78
CA TRP A 45 3.69 2.57 3.71
C TRP A 45 4.97 1.90 4.22
N GLY A 46 5.61 2.49 5.23
CA GLY A 46 6.76 1.87 5.90
C GLY A 46 6.44 0.50 6.50
N LEU A 47 5.24 0.34 7.05
CA LEU A 47 4.74 -0.92 7.59
C LEU A 47 4.49 -1.98 6.50
N ILE A 48 3.89 -1.61 5.37
CA ILE A 48 3.65 -2.51 4.24
C ILE A 48 4.96 -3.03 3.65
N ARG A 49 6.02 -2.23 3.67
CA ARG A 49 7.37 -2.64 3.26
C ARG A 49 8.04 -3.63 4.21
N SER A 50 7.47 -3.87 5.39
CA SER A 50 8.01 -4.86 6.34
C SER A 50 7.86 -6.30 5.81
N THR A 51 8.65 -7.21 6.37
CA THR A 51 8.52 -8.66 6.18
C THR A 51 7.60 -9.31 7.22
N LYS A 52 7.18 -8.56 8.25
CA LYS A 52 6.35 -9.09 9.33
C LYS A 52 4.86 -8.97 8.97
N PRO A 53 4.07 -10.06 8.97
CA PRO A 53 2.65 -10.02 8.60
C PRO A 53 1.83 -9.01 9.41
N ASN A 54 2.03 -8.97 10.73
CA ASN A 54 1.35 -8.03 11.62
C ASN A 54 1.63 -6.55 11.31
N HIS A 55 2.83 -6.23 10.81
CA HIS A 55 3.13 -4.88 10.34
C HIS A 55 2.34 -4.57 9.07
N ILE A 56 2.34 -5.50 8.11
CA ILE A 56 1.65 -5.31 6.83
C ILE A 56 0.14 -5.13 7.06
N GLU A 57 -0.46 -5.96 7.92
CA GLU A 57 -1.88 -5.86 8.32
C GLU A 57 -2.21 -4.50 8.95
N LEU A 58 -1.35 -4.00 9.86
CA LEU A 58 -1.53 -2.67 10.43
C LEU A 58 -1.42 -1.57 9.36
N GLY A 59 -0.47 -1.70 8.43
CA GLY A 59 -0.33 -0.76 7.32
C GLY A 59 -1.57 -0.74 6.42
N ILE A 60 -2.13 -1.90 6.09
CA ILE A 60 -3.40 -2.01 5.35
C ILE A 60 -4.52 -1.31 6.11
N LYS A 61 -4.67 -1.61 7.42
CA LYS A 61 -5.70 -0.97 8.26
C LYS A 61 -5.61 0.55 8.22
N LEU A 62 -4.42 1.11 8.42
CA LEU A 62 -4.21 2.56 8.41
C LEU A 62 -4.52 3.18 7.03
N LEU A 63 -4.19 2.50 5.93
CA LEU A 63 -4.58 2.96 4.59
C LEU A 63 -6.09 2.87 4.35
N THR A 64 -6.77 1.86 4.92
CA THR A 64 -8.23 1.74 4.83
C THR A 64 -8.93 2.87 5.57
N GLU A 65 -8.41 3.29 6.73
CA GLU A 65 -8.89 4.49 7.43
C GLU A 65 -8.76 5.74 6.54
N ILE A 66 -7.58 5.98 5.96
CA ILE A 66 -7.36 7.12 5.05
C ILE A 66 -8.30 7.05 3.84
N TYR A 67 -8.45 5.88 3.22
CA TYR A 67 -9.35 5.68 2.08
C TYR A 67 -10.81 6.01 2.43
N THR A 68 -11.23 5.72 3.66
CA THR A 68 -12.59 5.98 4.14
C THR A 68 -12.79 7.47 4.41
N ASP A 69 -11.87 8.06 5.17
CA ASP A 69 -12.04 9.38 5.80
C ASP A 69 -11.57 10.54 4.89
N ALA A 70 -10.71 10.28 3.91
CA ALA A 70 -10.14 11.29 3.01
C ALA A 70 -10.45 10.98 1.52
N PRO A 71 -11.63 11.37 1.01
CA PRO A 71 -12.06 11.11 -0.37
C PRO A 71 -11.03 11.54 -1.42
N GLU A 72 -10.33 12.65 -1.19
CA GLU A 72 -9.29 13.19 -2.07
C GLU A 72 -8.04 12.30 -2.17
N ARG A 73 -7.81 11.41 -1.20
CA ARG A 73 -6.69 10.45 -1.20
C ARG A 73 -7.06 9.06 -1.69
N ARG A 74 -8.35 8.75 -1.88
CA ARG A 74 -8.83 7.42 -2.26
C ARG A 74 -8.06 6.81 -3.41
N ARG A 75 -7.86 7.59 -4.47
CA ARG A 75 -7.19 7.14 -5.69
C ARG A 75 -5.76 6.65 -5.42
N GLU A 76 -4.99 7.38 -4.62
CA GLU A 76 -3.65 7.00 -4.21
C GLU A 76 -3.71 5.75 -3.31
N CYS A 77 -4.61 5.72 -2.32
CA CYS A 77 -4.76 4.59 -1.42
C CYS A 77 -5.09 3.26 -2.14
N LEU A 78 -5.84 3.29 -3.25
CA LEU A 78 -6.18 2.06 -4.01
C LEU A 78 -4.92 1.27 -4.39
N TYR A 79 -3.88 1.96 -4.85
CA TYR A 79 -2.65 1.30 -5.28
C TYR A 79 -1.93 0.62 -4.11
N PHE A 80 -1.78 1.34 -2.99
CA PHE A 80 -1.07 0.85 -1.81
C PHE A 80 -1.85 -0.23 -1.07
N LEU A 81 -3.19 -0.14 -1.05
CA LEU A 81 -4.06 -1.20 -0.52
C LEU A 81 -3.94 -2.48 -1.36
N ALA A 82 -3.84 -2.34 -2.68
CA ALA A 82 -3.62 -3.49 -3.57
C ALA A 82 -2.27 -4.18 -3.28
N ILE A 83 -1.19 -3.41 -3.13
CA ILE A 83 0.14 -3.93 -2.76
C ILE A 83 0.10 -4.63 -1.40
N GLY A 84 -0.47 -3.99 -0.37
CA GLY A 84 -0.53 -4.56 0.97
C GLY A 84 -1.25 -5.91 0.98
N ASN A 85 -2.41 -5.99 0.33
CA ASN A 85 -3.18 -7.24 0.22
C ASN A 85 -2.43 -8.30 -0.60
N TYR A 86 -1.73 -7.91 -1.67
CA TYR A 86 -0.90 -8.83 -2.45
C TYR A 86 0.19 -9.47 -1.60
N LYS A 87 0.89 -8.69 -0.74
CA LYS A 87 1.98 -9.19 0.12
C LYS A 87 1.54 -10.24 1.13
N ILE A 88 0.30 -10.18 1.60
CA ILE A 88 -0.28 -11.19 2.51
C ILE A 88 -1.08 -12.26 1.78
N SER A 89 -0.88 -12.43 0.47
CA SER A 89 -1.60 -13.39 -0.39
C SER A 89 -3.13 -13.22 -0.41
N ASN A 90 -3.65 -12.07 -0.01
CA ASN A 90 -5.06 -11.73 -0.15
C ASN A 90 -5.35 -11.22 -1.59
N TYR A 91 -5.17 -12.12 -2.56
CA TYR A 91 -5.21 -11.77 -3.98
C TYR A 91 -6.58 -11.28 -4.45
N SER A 92 -7.66 -11.69 -3.78
CA SER A 92 -9.02 -11.22 -4.08
C SER A 92 -9.16 -9.72 -3.83
N GLU A 93 -8.78 -9.26 -2.63
CA GLU A 93 -8.81 -7.84 -2.29
C GLU A 93 -7.76 -7.04 -3.07
N ALA A 94 -6.56 -7.61 -3.27
CA ALA A 94 -5.54 -6.99 -4.10
C ALA A 94 -6.06 -6.68 -5.51
N ARG A 95 -6.73 -7.65 -6.15
CA ARG A 95 -7.38 -7.49 -7.46
C ARG A 95 -8.48 -6.44 -7.39
N ARG A 96 -9.35 -6.49 -6.38
CA ARG A 96 -10.47 -5.56 -6.21
C ARG A 96 -10.00 -4.10 -6.18
N PHE A 97 -9.02 -3.77 -5.34
CA PHE A 97 -8.50 -2.41 -5.25
C PHE A 97 -7.76 -1.99 -6.54
N ASN A 98 -6.96 -2.87 -7.11
CA ASN A 98 -6.21 -2.57 -8.33
C ASN A 98 -7.13 -2.35 -9.55
N ASP A 99 -8.19 -3.14 -9.68
CA ASP A 99 -9.18 -2.98 -10.77
C ASP A 99 -9.99 -1.68 -10.59
N GLN A 100 -10.28 -1.26 -9.35
CA GLN A 100 -10.88 0.06 -9.11
C GLN A 100 -9.95 1.18 -9.58
N LEU A 101 -8.65 1.09 -9.31
CA LEU A 101 -7.68 2.07 -9.79
C LEU A 101 -7.62 2.10 -11.31
N LEU A 102 -7.55 0.94 -11.98
CA LEU A 102 -7.51 0.86 -13.44
C LEU A 102 -8.79 1.36 -14.11
N LYS A 103 -9.95 1.29 -13.46
CA LYS A 103 -11.18 1.93 -13.95
C LYS A 103 -11.08 3.45 -13.97
N LEU A 104 -10.40 4.04 -12.98
CA LEU A 104 -10.18 5.48 -12.88
C LEU A 104 -9.01 5.95 -13.76
N GLU A 105 -7.97 5.14 -13.85
CA GLU A 105 -6.73 5.42 -14.58
C GLU A 105 -6.32 4.23 -15.47
N PRO A 106 -6.97 4.04 -16.63
CA PRO A 106 -6.74 2.88 -17.49
C PRO A 106 -5.31 2.76 -18.03
N ARG A 107 -4.55 3.87 -18.04
CA ARG A 107 -3.16 3.94 -18.51
C ARG A 107 -2.15 3.88 -17.36
N ASN A 108 -2.57 3.54 -16.14
CA ASN A 108 -1.67 3.45 -15.01
C ASN A 108 -0.79 2.19 -15.13
N GLU A 109 0.46 2.38 -15.54
CA GLU A 109 1.43 1.30 -15.79
C GLU A 109 1.75 0.49 -14.53
N GLN A 110 1.75 1.14 -13.36
CA GLN A 110 2.03 0.50 -12.09
C GLN A 110 0.91 -0.46 -11.69
N ALA A 111 -0.34 -0.03 -11.83
CA ALA A 111 -1.51 -0.85 -11.59
C ALA A 111 -1.63 -1.98 -12.62
N ALA A 112 -1.30 -1.72 -13.89
CA ALA A 112 -1.27 -2.74 -14.93
C ALA A 112 -0.21 -3.82 -14.64
N SER A 113 0.96 -3.42 -14.14
CA SER A 113 2.03 -4.34 -13.76
C SER A 113 1.64 -5.18 -12.54
N LEU A 114 1.06 -4.56 -11.51
CA LEU A 114 0.54 -5.27 -10.34
C LEU A 114 -0.58 -6.26 -10.72
N LYS A 115 -1.45 -5.91 -11.67
CA LYS A 115 -2.51 -6.80 -12.16
C LYS A 115 -1.93 -8.11 -12.67
N LYS A 116 -0.88 -8.05 -13.51
CA LYS A 116 -0.21 -9.24 -14.05
C LYS A 116 0.33 -10.14 -12.94
N LEU A 117 1.01 -9.56 -11.95
CA LEU A 117 1.53 -10.31 -10.80
C LEU A 117 0.41 -11.00 -10.00
N ILE A 118 -0.71 -10.32 -9.79
CA ILE A 118 -1.89 -10.91 -9.13
C ILE A 118 -2.48 -12.04 -9.97
N ASP A 119 -2.62 -11.83 -11.29
CA ASP A 119 -3.14 -12.83 -12.23
C ASP A 119 -2.28 -14.10 -12.25
N ASP A 120 -0.96 -13.94 -12.27
CA ASP A 120 -0.01 -15.06 -12.23
C ASP A 120 -0.15 -15.88 -10.95
N LYS A 121 -0.21 -15.23 -9.78
CA LYS A 121 -0.37 -15.92 -8.49
C LYS A 121 -1.69 -16.69 -8.38
N VAL A 122 -2.79 -16.11 -8.86
CA VAL A 122 -4.11 -16.77 -8.85
C VAL A 122 -4.14 -17.95 -9.84
N SER A 123 -3.48 -17.81 -10.99
CA SER A 123 -3.43 -18.88 -12.00
C SER A 123 -2.54 -20.05 -11.58
N THR A 124 -1.45 -19.79 -10.85
CA THR A 124 -0.54 -20.84 -10.34
C THR A 124 -1.13 -21.70 -9.20
N GLY A 125 -2.23 -21.30 -8.58
CA GLY A 125 -2.93 -22.09 -7.55
C GLY A 125 -3.85 -23.20 -8.09
N LYS A 126 -3.81 -23.48 -9.41
CA LYS A 126 -4.66 -24.47 -10.09
C LYS A 126 -3.90 -25.69 -10.64
N GLN A 127 -2.72 -26.02 -10.12
CA GLN A 127 -2.02 -27.28 -10.43
C GLN A 127 -1.86 -28.15 -9.19
#